data_AF-A0AAJ6NIP3-F1
#
_entry.id   AF-A0AAJ6NIP3-F1
#
_cell.length_a   1.000
_cell.length_b   1.000
_cell.length_c   1.000
_cell.angle_alpha   90.00
_cell.angle_beta   90.00
_cell.angle_gamma   90.00
#
_symmetry.space_group_name_H-M   'P 1'
#
loop_
_entity.id
_entity.type
_entity.pdbx_description
1 polymer ?
#
loop_
_entity_poly.entity_id
_entity_poly.type
_entity_poly.pdbx_seq_one_letter_code
_entity_poly.pdbx_strand_id
1 'polypeptide(L)'
;MMEHFSIKAILSVTTLVSLLTLAGCDQVPHDNEQAEQNTEIEQSITTSEDTEREASIAQDTQNLSKGNMLNIARDIAKLQIETDDYVTLLKQSQSNLEQAIQDKNVQKLQHTTGDLNQELHGLHDALLSLNLRSNEVDQIRQNLLTANQKLLNMPLLHGQTDLSKIDFAKIEKQFNTIQMDMVKLATLVLGNKDDSNA
;
A
#
# COMPACT_ATOMS: atom_id res chain seq x y z
N MET A 1 -30.29 39.95 41.27
CA MET A 1 -30.21 39.93 42.74
C MET A 1 -30.08 38.48 43.14
N MET A 2 -28.90 38.04 43.60
CA MET A 2 -28.60 36.69 44.16
C MET A 2 -28.87 35.47 43.23
N GLU A 3 -28.33 34.26 43.44
CA GLU A 3 -26.91 33.85 43.54
C GLU A 3 -26.81 32.32 43.18
N HIS A 4 -25.74 31.53 43.33
CA HIS A 4 -24.52 31.55 44.17
C HIS A 4 -23.30 30.95 43.40
N PHE A 5 -22.53 29.99 43.95
CA PHE A 5 -21.27 29.47 43.36
C PHE A 5 -21.11 27.92 43.38
N SER A 6 -20.29 27.43 42.42
CA SER A 6 -19.29 26.33 42.48
C SER A 6 -19.50 24.95 43.14
N ILE A 7 -19.25 23.90 42.33
CA ILE A 7 -18.52 22.65 42.66
C ILE A 7 -17.75 22.28 41.36
N LYS A 8 -16.43 22.25 41.17
CA LYS A 8 -15.19 21.92 41.90
C LYS A 8 -14.82 20.41 41.91
N ALA A 9 -13.69 20.11 41.24
CA ALA A 9 -12.95 18.82 41.21
C ALA A 9 -13.63 17.67 40.40
N ILE A 10 -12.93 16.64 39.89
CA ILE A 10 -11.62 16.05 40.25
C ILE A 10 -10.80 15.69 38.98
N LEU A 11 -9.46 15.86 39.03
CA LEU A 11 -8.52 15.30 38.05
C LEU A 11 -8.41 13.77 38.18
N SER A 12 -8.32 13.05 37.07
CA SER A 12 -7.69 11.72 37.05
C SER A 12 -6.67 11.63 35.92
N VAL A 13 -5.39 11.67 36.30
CA VAL A 13 -4.26 11.37 35.43
C VAL A 13 -3.92 9.89 35.63
N THR A 14 -4.05 9.09 34.57
CA THR A 14 -3.57 7.70 34.56
C THR A 14 -2.48 7.53 33.50
N THR A 15 -1.27 7.95 33.84
CA THR A 15 -0.05 7.54 33.13
C THR A 15 0.31 6.12 33.54
N LEU A 16 0.10 5.15 32.65
CA LEU A 16 0.55 3.77 32.87
C LEU A 16 1.73 3.48 31.94
N VAL A 17 2.93 3.74 32.44
CA VAL A 17 4.20 3.47 31.76
C VAL A 17 4.53 1.99 31.93
N SER A 18 4.38 1.21 30.87
CA SER A 18 4.88 -0.17 30.80
C SER A 18 6.20 -0.21 30.04
N LEU A 19 7.31 -0.07 30.77
CA LEU A 19 8.66 -0.35 30.26
C LEU A 19 8.83 -1.87 30.12
N LEU A 20 8.60 -2.41 28.92
CA LEU A 20 9.04 -3.76 28.58
C LEU A 20 10.49 -3.69 28.13
N THR A 21 11.39 -4.19 28.99
CA THR A 21 12.83 -4.19 28.78
C THR A 21 13.24 -5.13 27.66
N LEU A 22 14.06 -4.62 26.74
CA LEU A 22 14.62 -5.35 25.61
C LEU A 22 15.64 -6.39 26.11
N ALA A 23 15.26 -7.66 26.16
CA ALA A 23 16.19 -8.77 26.40
C ALA A 23 16.86 -9.17 25.06
N GLY A 24 18.00 -8.54 24.76
CA GLY A 24 18.84 -8.96 23.65
C GLY A 24 19.55 -10.28 23.98
N CYS A 25 19.22 -11.36 23.27
CA CYS A 25 20.01 -12.60 23.31
C CYS A 25 21.25 -12.43 22.44
N ASP A 26 22.35 -12.01 23.07
CA ASP A 26 23.70 -12.09 22.52
C ASP A 26 24.20 -13.54 22.54
N GLN A 27 24.64 -14.05 21.39
CA GLN A 27 25.57 -15.19 21.28
C GLN A 27 26.10 -15.37 19.85
N VAL A 28 27.31 -14.88 19.61
CA VAL A 28 28.23 -15.31 18.54
C VAL A 28 29.50 -15.77 19.26
N PRO A 29 29.89 -17.05 19.16
CA PRO A 29 30.97 -17.44 18.23
C PRO A 29 30.74 -18.87 17.66
N HIS A 30 31.55 -19.49 16.79
CA HIS A 30 32.86 -19.17 16.20
C HIS A 30 32.95 -19.88 14.83
N ASP A 31 33.76 -19.31 13.94
CA ASP A 31 34.52 -19.85 12.82
C ASP A 31 34.37 -21.35 12.45
N ASN A 32 34.22 -21.61 11.15
CA ASN A 32 34.92 -22.73 10.51
C ASN A 32 35.44 -22.29 9.13
N GLU A 33 36.76 -22.30 8.99
CA GLU A 33 37.47 -22.03 7.74
C GLU A 33 37.51 -23.29 6.84
N GLN A 34 38.22 -23.20 5.70
CA GLN A 34 38.52 -24.25 4.71
C GLN A 34 37.37 -24.60 3.72
N ALA A 35 37.62 -24.75 2.41
CA ALA A 35 38.84 -24.55 1.63
C ALA A 35 38.57 -24.22 0.15
N GLU A 36 39.64 -23.82 -0.53
CA GLU A 36 39.75 -23.44 -1.95
C GLU A 36 39.50 -24.60 -2.93
N GLN A 37 39.05 -24.31 -4.17
CA GLN A 37 39.90 -24.39 -5.38
C GLN A 37 39.18 -24.10 -6.72
N ASN A 38 39.81 -23.24 -7.52
CA ASN A 38 39.87 -23.11 -8.98
C ASN A 38 38.98 -23.99 -9.90
N THR A 39 38.46 -23.38 -10.98
CA THR A 39 39.05 -23.51 -12.35
C THR A 39 38.38 -22.52 -13.33
N GLU A 40 39.17 -21.98 -14.26
CA GLU A 40 38.81 -21.03 -15.33
C GLU A 40 38.69 -21.75 -16.69
N ILE A 41 38.29 -21.05 -17.77
CA ILE A 41 38.41 -21.45 -19.21
C ILE A 41 37.25 -22.40 -19.67
N GLU A 42 36.59 -22.30 -20.84
CA GLU A 42 36.83 -21.53 -22.09
C GLU A 42 35.55 -20.96 -22.74
N GLN A 43 35.73 -20.15 -23.79
CA GLN A 43 34.72 -19.51 -24.63
C GLN A 43 34.50 -20.30 -25.94
N SER A 44 33.25 -20.54 -26.36
CA SER A 44 32.94 -20.98 -27.73
C SER A 44 31.58 -20.47 -28.21
N ILE A 45 31.59 -19.73 -29.33
CA ILE A 45 30.39 -19.14 -29.98
C ILE A 45 30.00 -20.03 -31.17
N THR A 46 28.75 -20.51 -31.22
CA THR A 46 28.07 -20.87 -32.48
C THR A 46 26.57 -20.61 -32.40
N THR A 47 26.06 -19.87 -33.37
CA THR A 47 24.65 -19.51 -33.56
C THR A 47 23.73 -20.71 -33.78
N SER A 48 22.54 -20.69 -33.18
CA SER A 48 21.30 -21.23 -33.75
C SER A 48 20.12 -20.50 -33.13
N GLU A 49 19.34 -19.79 -33.95
CA GLU A 49 18.10 -19.14 -33.57
C GLU A 49 16.99 -20.19 -33.34
N ASP A 50 15.87 -19.78 -32.72
CA ASP A 50 14.61 -20.53 -32.53
C ASP A 50 14.42 -21.37 -31.24
N THR A 51 14.87 -20.86 -30.08
CA THR A 51 14.39 -21.35 -28.75
C THR A 51 14.34 -20.25 -27.66
N GLU A 52 13.95 -19.02 -28.03
CA GLU A 52 14.07 -17.84 -27.14
C GLU A 52 12.92 -17.60 -26.14
N ARG A 53 11.88 -18.44 -26.11
CA ARG A 53 10.68 -18.20 -25.24
C ARG A 53 10.55 -19.03 -23.97
N GLU A 54 11.26 -20.14 -23.84
CA GLU A 54 11.18 -20.98 -22.62
C GLU A 54 12.44 -20.85 -21.75
N ALA A 55 13.60 -20.50 -22.34
CA ALA A 55 14.84 -20.24 -21.58
C ALA A 55 14.77 -18.99 -20.69
N SER A 56 14.04 -17.94 -21.10
CA SER A 56 13.92 -16.70 -20.30
C SER A 56 13.24 -16.94 -18.93
N ILE A 57 12.33 -17.91 -18.82
CA ILE A 57 11.64 -18.23 -17.56
C ILE A 57 12.57 -19.05 -16.63
N ALA A 58 13.40 -19.92 -17.21
CA ALA A 58 14.37 -20.73 -16.47
C ALA A 58 15.60 -19.93 -15.99
N GLN A 59 15.98 -18.84 -16.68
CA GLN A 59 17.09 -17.98 -16.24
C GLN A 59 16.67 -16.95 -15.18
N ASP A 60 15.44 -16.45 -15.22
CA ASP A 60 14.92 -15.51 -14.20
C ASP A 60 14.73 -16.19 -12.83
N THR A 61 14.33 -17.46 -12.83
CA THR A 61 14.24 -18.30 -11.62
C THR A 61 15.61 -18.71 -11.02
N GLN A 62 16.70 -18.62 -11.78
CA GLN A 62 18.07 -18.76 -11.24
C GLN A 62 18.63 -17.42 -10.71
N ASN A 63 18.00 -16.29 -11.06
CA ASN A 63 18.27 -14.98 -10.44
C ASN A 63 17.34 -14.64 -9.26
N LEU A 64 16.80 -15.67 -8.59
CA LEU A 64 16.26 -15.61 -7.23
C LEU A 64 17.36 -15.35 -6.16
N SER A 65 18.36 -14.56 -6.53
CA SER A 65 19.25 -13.85 -5.61
C SER A 65 18.40 -13.13 -4.56
N LYS A 66 18.86 -13.18 -3.31
CA LYS A 66 18.19 -12.59 -2.13
C LYS A 66 17.75 -11.14 -2.35
N GLY A 67 18.38 -10.43 -3.30
CA GLY A 67 17.98 -9.09 -3.73
C GLY A 67 16.53 -8.94 -4.23
N ASN A 68 15.92 -9.91 -4.92
CA ASN A 68 14.57 -9.68 -5.48
C ASN A 68 13.48 -9.63 -4.39
N MET A 69 13.41 -10.63 -3.52
CA MET A 69 12.47 -10.60 -2.38
C MET A 69 12.76 -9.46 -1.39
N LEU A 70 14.03 -9.07 -1.20
CA LEU A 70 14.36 -7.89 -0.39
C LEU A 70 13.94 -6.58 -1.06
N ASN A 71 13.99 -6.48 -2.40
CA ASN A 71 13.43 -5.35 -3.13
C ASN A 71 11.90 -5.31 -2.97
N ILE A 72 11.20 -6.43 -3.20
CA ILE A 72 9.75 -6.56 -3.01
C ILE A 72 9.35 -6.12 -1.59
N ALA A 73 9.95 -6.71 -0.55
CA ALA A 73 9.62 -6.39 0.85
C ALA A 73 9.90 -4.92 1.20
N ARG A 74 11.05 -4.36 0.77
CA ARG A 74 11.34 -2.93 0.95
C ARG A 74 10.34 -2.05 0.23
N ASP A 75 10.00 -2.38 -1.00
CA ASP A 75 9.16 -1.55 -1.86
C ASP A 75 7.69 -1.59 -1.40
N ILE A 76 7.22 -2.72 -0.88
CA ILE A 76 5.93 -2.81 -0.19
C ILE A 76 5.95 -1.97 1.10
N ALA A 77 6.97 -2.10 1.94
CA ALA A 77 7.09 -1.30 3.15
C ALA A 77 7.12 0.21 2.84
N LYS A 78 7.83 0.61 1.78
CA LYS A 78 7.86 2.00 1.30
C LYS A 78 6.50 2.46 0.79
N LEU A 79 5.83 1.68 -0.06
CA LEU A 79 4.49 2.00 -0.57
C LEU A 79 3.49 2.11 0.59
N GLN A 80 3.54 1.20 1.56
CA GLN A 80 2.68 1.23 2.73
C GLN A 80 2.95 2.47 3.59
N ILE A 81 4.21 2.77 3.96
CA ILE A 81 4.56 3.95 4.76
C ILE A 81 4.07 5.26 4.12
N GLU A 82 4.18 5.40 2.79
CA GLU A 82 3.76 6.61 2.08
C GLU A 82 2.24 6.67 1.80
N THR A 83 1.49 5.59 2.06
CA THR A 83 0.05 5.50 1.68
C THR A 83 -0.93 5.03 2.75
N ASP A 84 -0.48 4.53 3.91
CA ASP A 84 -1.34 3.93 4.96
C ASP A 84 -2.42 4.90 5.48
N ASP A 85 -2.03 6.16 5.75
CA ASP A 85 -2.93 7.24 6.13
C ASP A 85 -4.03 7.45 5.07
N TYR A 86 -3.65 7.48 3.78
CA TYR A 86 -4.59 7.67 2.68
C TYR A 86 -5.56 6.50 2.51
N VAL A 87 -5.16 5.25 2.80
CA VAL A 87 -6.10 4.10 2.79
C VAL A 87 -7.17 4.26 3.86
N THR A 88 -6.79 4.76 5.03
CA THR A 88 -7.70 4.99 6.16
C THR A 88 -8.64 6.17 5.89
N LEU A 89 -8.08 7.28 5.41
CA LEU A 89 -8.81 8.49 5.01
C LEU A 89 -9.81 8.20 3.89
N LEU A 90 -9.40 7.52 2.81
CA LEU A 90 -10.29 7.17 1.70
C LEU A 90 -11.46 6.26 2.11
N LYS A 91 -11.26 5.33 3.05
CA LYS A 91 -12.37 4.53 3.62
C LYS A 91 -13.36 5.40 4.41
N GLN A 92 -12.85 6.33 5.21
CA GLN A 92 -13.66 7.29 5.94
C GLN A 92 -14.43 8.21 4.98
N SER A 93 -13.78 8.73 3.95
CA SER A 93 -14.40 9.58 2.93
C SER A 93 -15.41 8.85 2.05
N GLN A 94 -15.20 7.56 1.73
CA GLN A 94 -16.23 6.74 1.10
C GLN A 94 -17.49 6.67 1.97
N SER A 95 -17.36 6.29 3.25
CA SER A 95 -18.50 6.17 4.17
C SER A 95 -19.20 7.51 4.41
N ASN A 96 -18.43 8.58 4.58
CA ASN A 96 -18.93 9.94 4.74
C ASN A 96 -19.70 10.44 3.51
N LEU A 97 -19.21 10.12 2.31
CA LEU A 97 -19.85 10.43 1.04
C LEU A 97 -21.17 9.66 0.89
N GLU A 98 -21.15 8.34 1.08
CA GLU A 98 -22.34 7.47 1.06
C GLU A 98 -23.41 8.00 2.03
N GLN A 99 -23.03 8.35 3.26
CA GLN A 99 -23.98 8.89 4.22
C GLN A 99 -24.51 10.26 3.79
N ALA A 100 -23.68 11.16 3.26
CA ALA A 100 -24.13 12.48 2.80
C ALA A 100 -25.18 12.39 1.67
N ILE A 101 -25.04 11.39 0.78
CA ILE A 101 -26.00 11.08 -0.28
C ILE A 101 -27.31 10.53 0.30
N GLN A 102 -27.23 9.57 1.23
CA GLN A 102 -28.41 8.97 1.89
C GLN A 102 -29.20 10.00 2.69
N ASP A 103 -28.51 10.83 3.48
CA ASP A 103 -29.05 11.94 4.26
C ASP A 103 -29.61 13.07 3.36
N LYS A 104 -29.31 13.06 2.05
CA LYS A 104 -29.56 14.15 1.07
C LYS A 104 -29.02 15.51 1.53
N ASN A 105 -27.96 15.49 2.34
CA ASN A 105 -27.43 16.67 2.99
C ASN A 105 -26.37 17.34 2.09
N VAL A 106 -26.80 18.36 1.35
CA VAL A 106 -25.95 19.08 0.38
C VAL A 106 -24.72 19.73 1.02
N GLN A 107 -24.82 20.25 2.25
CA GLN A 107 -23.67 20.84 2.94
C GLN A 107 -22.64 19.79 3.34
N LYS A 108 -23.11 18.67 3.91
CA LYS A 108 -22.25 17.52 4.22
C LYS A 108 -21.60 16.98 2.96
N LEU A 109 -22.38 16.81 1.88
CA LEU A 109 -21.88 16.33 0.59
C LEU A 109 -20.77 17.23 0.03
N GLN A 110 -20.92 18.55 0.09
CA GLN A 110 -19.88 19.49 -0.36
C GLN A 110 -18.59 19.35 0.47
N HIS A 111 -18.71 19.25 1.79
CA HIS A 111 -17.55 19.06 2.67
C HIS A 111 -16.84 17.72 2.38
N THR A 112 -17.57 16.61 2.35
CA THR A 112 -17.00 15.28 2.15
C THR A 112 -16.45 15.09 0.73
N THR A 113 -17.01 15.79 -0.25
CA THR A 113 -16.46 15.88 -1.62
C THR A 113 -15.14 16.64 -1.65
N GLY A 114 -15.03 17.73 -0.87
CA GLY A 114 -13.80 18.51 -0.72
C GLY A 114 -12.67 17.71 -0.05
N ASP A 115 -12.98 17.07 1.07
CA ASP A 115 -12.06 16.22 1.82
C ASP A 115 -11.55 15.07 0.93
N LEU A 116 -12.46 14.34 0.30
CA LEU A 116 -12.14 13.27 -0.64
C LEU A 116 -11.25 13.75 -1.80
N ASN A 117 -11.51 14.93 -2.36
CA ASN A 117 -10.69 15.47 -3.44
C ASN A 117 -9.25 15.74 -2.97
N GLN A 118 -9.08 16.30 -1.77
CA GLN A 118 -7.77 16.55 -1.19
C GLN A 118 -7.02 15.24 -0.87
N GLU A 119 -7.70 14.24 -0.33
CA GLU A 119 -7.13 12.91 -0.03
C GLU A 119 -6.70 12.16 -1.29
N LEU A 120 -7.51 12.20 -2.35
CA LEU A 120 -7.19 11.58 -3.63
C LEU A 120 -5.98 12.25 -4.30
N HIS A 121 -5.88 13.58 -4.24
CA HIS A 121 -4.68 14.30 -4.72
C HIS A 121 -3.44 13.96 -3.89
N GLY A 122 -3.54 13.94 -2.55
CA GLY A 122 -2.42 13.54 -1.69
C GLY A 122 -1.93 12.11 -1.96
N LEU A 123 -2.87 11.16 -2.14
CA LEU A 123 -2.52 9.80 -2.55
C LEU A 123 -1.90 9.76 -3.95
N HIS A 124 -2.34 10.61 -4.88
CA HIS A 124 -1.79 10.67 -6.25
C HIS A 124 -0.32 11.10 -6.21
N ASP A 125 -0.02 12.18 -5.48
CA ASP A 125 1.33 12.70 -5.34
C ASP A 125 2.25 11.72 -4.59
N ALA A 126 1.75 11.04 -3.54
CA ALA A 126 2.46 9.97 -2.87
C ALA A 126 2.78 8.80 -3.83
N LEU A 127 1.80 8.33 -4.60
CA LEU A 127 2.00 7.26 -5.60
C LEU A 127 2.94 7.67 -6.75
N LEU A 128 3.08 8.96 -7.06
CA LEU A 128 4.06 9.44 -8.04
C LEU A 128 5.47 9.63 -7.46
N SER A 129 5.61 9.95 -6.17
CA SER A 129 6.92 10.12 -5.51
C SER A 129 7.67 8.80 -5.29
N LEU A 130 6.91 7.69 -5.24
CA LEU A 130 7.41 6.33 -5.05
C LEU A 130 8.29 5.83 -6.21
N ASN A 131 9.60 6.03 -6.08
CA ASN A 131 10.59 5.24 -6.81
C ASN A 131 10.68 3.82 -6.23
N LEU A 132 10.24 2.81 -6.99
CA LEU A 132 10.24 1.38 -6.65
C LEU A 132 11.17 0.60 -7.60
N ARG A 133 11.62 -0.59 -7.19
CA ARG A 133 12.52 -1.46 -7.98
C ARG A 133 11.91 -2.82 -8.33
N SER A 134 10.96 -3.31 -7.53
CA SER A 134 10.15 -4.48 -7.88
C SER A 134 9.09 -4.12 -8.93
N ASN A 135 9.01 -4.92 -9.99
CA ASN A 135 8.02 -4.78 -11.05
C ASN A 135 6.60 -5.10 -10.54
N GLU A 136 6.48 -6.06 -9.63
CA GLU A 136 5.24 -6.51 -9.00
C GLU A 136 4.61 -5.39 -8.16
N VAL A 137 5.44 -4.73 -7.33
CA VAL A 137 5.00 -3.61 -6.49
C VAL A 137 4.75 -2.36 -7.35
N ASP A 138 5.54 -2.11 -8.41
CA ASP A 138 5.24 -1.02 -9.34
C ASP A 138 3.92 -1.24 -10.09
N GLN A 139 3.62 -2.46 -10.52
CA GLN A 139 2.34 -2.76 -11.17
C GLN A 139 1.15 -2.49 -10.24
N ILE A 140 1.28 -2.79 -8.93
CA ILE A 140 0.27 -2.42 -7.94
C ILE A 140 0.16 -0.90 -7.79
N ARG A 141 1.30 -0.18 -7.69
CA ARG A 141 1.33 1.30 -7.66
C ARG A 141 0.62 1.92 -8.86
N GLN A 142 0.80 1.37 -10.06
CA GLN A 142 0.13 1.81 -11.30
C GLN A 142 -1.38 1.54 -11.28
N ASN A 143 -1.82 0.39 -10.73
CA ASN A 143 -3.24 0.09 -10.56
C ASN A 143 -3.90 1.06 -9.55
N LEU A 144 -3.24 1.33 -8.42
CA LEU A 144 -3.65 2.32 -7.43
C LEU A 144 -3.76 3.72 -8.06
N LEU A 145 -2.74 4.14 -8.82
CA LEU A 145 -2.73 5.43 -9.52
C LEU A 145 -3.90 5.53 -10.53
N THR A 146 -4.16 4.44 -11.25
CA THR A 146 -5.26 4.35 -12.22
C THR A 146 -6.65 4.38 -11.56
N ALA A 147 -6.82 3.70 -10.42
CA ALA A 147 -8.08 3.70 -9.66
C ALA A 147 -8.32 5.08 -9.02
N ASN A 148 -7.29 5.68 -8.42
CA ASN A 148 -7.30 7.04 -7.90
C ASN A 148 -7.65 8.06 -8.99
N GLN A 149 -7.00 8.01 -10.15
CA GLN A 149 -7.31 8.92 -11.27
C GLN A 149 -8.76 8.80 -11.76
N LYS A 150 -9.37 7.60 -11.69
CA LYS A 150 -10.79 7.41 -12.00
C LYS A 150 -11.73 7.99 -10.94
N LEU A 151 -11.31 8.03 -9.67
CA LEU A 151 -12.00 8.74 -8.59
C LEU A 151 -11.85 10.26 -8.75
N LEU A 152 -10.64 10.78 -9.00
CA LEU A 152 -10.41 12.19 -9.32
C LEU A 152 -11.28 12.67 -10.49
N ASN A 153 -11.43 11.84 -11.53
CA ASN A 153 -12.25 12.13 -12.70
C ASN A 153 -13.79 11.98 -12.48
N MET A 154 -14.26 11.82 -11.25
CA MET A 154 -15.71 11.72 -10.98
C MET A 154 -16.41 13.08 -11.18
N PRO A 155 -17.65 13.10 -11.72
CA PRO A 155 -18.41 14.35 -11.88
C PRO A 155 -18.63 15.11 -10.57
N LEU A 156 -18.78 14.39 -9.46
CA LEU A 156 -19.06 14.97 -8.14
C LEU A 156 -17.93 15.91 -7.67
N LEU A 157 -16.67 15.47 -7.80
CA LEU A 157 -15.50 16.28 -7.42
C LEU A 157 -15.36 17.55 -8.29
N HIS A 158 -15.92 17.51 -9.50
CA HIS A 158 -15.99 18.64 -10.44
C HIS A 158 -17.26 19.51 -10.26
N GLY A 159 -17.94 19.41 -9.12
CA GLY A 159 -19.10 20.24 -8.79
C GLY A 159 -20.42 19.81 -9.44
N GLN A 160 -20.51 18.59 -10.00
CA GLN A 160 -21.80 18.08 -10.49
C GLN A 160 -22.72 17.75 -9.31
N THR A 161 -23.69 18.62 -9.05
CA THR A 161 -24.70 18.45 -7.99
C THR A 161 -25.87 17.53 -8.36
N ASP A 162 -25.92 17.03 -9.60
CA ASP A 162 -26.98 16.15 -10.08
C ASP A 162 -26.64 14.69 -9.77
N LEU A 163 -27.08 14.23 -8.60
CA LEU A 163 -26.82 12.87 -8.11
C LEU A 163 -27.38 11.78 -9.04
N SER A 164 -28.43 12.10 -9.82
CA SER A 164 -29.02 11.20 -10.82
C SER A 164 -28.07 10.87 -11.98
N LYS A 165 -27.03 11.69 -12.19
CA LYS A 165 -26.00 11.48 -13.23
C LYS A 165 -24.73 10.80 -12.70
N ILE A 166 -24.68 10.48 -11.41
CA ILE A 166 -23.50 9.88 -10.77
C ILE A 166 -23.71 8.37 -10.62
N ASP A 167 -22.81 7.60 -11.24
CA ASP A 167 -22.76 6.14 -11.10
C ASP A 167 -22.01 5.75 -9.83
N PHE A 168 -22.71 5.69 -8.70
CA PHE A 168 -22.14 5.34 -7.39
C PHE A 168 -21.54 3.94 -7.34
N ALA A 169 -22.06 2.98 -8.13
CA ALA A 169 -21.49 1.63 -8.21
C ALA A 169 -20.09 1.65 -8.85
N LYS A 170 -19.84 2.54 -9.82
CA LYS A 170 -18.50 2.77 -10.37
C LYS A 170 -17.54 3.42 -9.37
N ILE A 171 -18.04 4.31 -8.51
CA ILE A 171 -17.29 4.93 -7.40
C ILE A 171 -16.83 3.85 -6.41
N GLU A 172 -17.79 3.11 -5.86
CA GLU A 172 -17.57 2.01 -4.92
C GLU A 172 -16.57 0.99 -5.49
N LYS A 173 -16.70 0.63 -6.77
CA LYS A 173 -15.76 -0.25 -7.47
C LYS A 173 -14.31 0.27 -7.48
N GLN A 174 -14.07 1.58 -7.58
CA GLN A 174 -12.70 2.11 -7.53
C GLN A 174 -12.14 2.07 -6.11
N PHE A 175 -12.92 2.43 -5.08
CA PHE A 175 -12.51 2.25 -3.69
C PHE A 175 -12.21 0.78 -3.38
N ASN A 176 -13.06 -0.15 -3.79
CA ASN A 176 -12.84 -1.60 -3.63
C ASN A 176 -11.59 -2.08 -4.41
N THR A 177 -11.26 -1.45 -5.55
CA THR A 177 -10.01 -1.74 -6.29
C THR A 177 -8.79 -1.33 -5.46
N ILE A 178 -8.78 -0.09 -4.92
CA ILE A 178 -7.72 0.41 -4.05
C ILE A 178 -7.54 -0.49 -2.82
N GLN A 179 -8.64 -0.87 -2.16
CA GLN A 179 -8.60 -1.75 -0.99
C GLN A 179 -8.04 -3.15 -1.34
N MET A 180 -8.46 -3.74 -2.47
CA MET A 180 -7.96 -5.04 -2.91
C MET A 180 -6.48 -5.01 -3.27
N ASP A 181 -6.02 -3.94 -3.92
CA ASP A 181 -4.61 -3.76 -4.27
C ASP A 181 -3.72 -3.58 -3.03
N MET A 182 -4.22 -2.91 -1.98
CA MET A 182 -3.55 -2.87 -0.68
C MET A 182 -3.49 -4.24 0.02
N VAL A 183 -4.51 -5.09 -0.13
CA VAL A 183 -4.46 -6.48 0.34
C VAL A 183 -3.43 -7.30 -0.44
N LYS A 184 -3.31 -7.11 -1.77
CA LYS A 184 -2.29 -7.79 -2.59
C LYS A 184 -0.88 -7.49 -2.11
N LEU A 185 -0.59 -6.24 -1.73
CA LEU A 185 0.70 -5.87 -1.13
C LEU A 185 0.99 -6.68 0.13
N ALA A 186 0.03 -6.79 1.05
CA ALA A 186 0.19 -7.59 2.26
C ALA A 186 0.43 -9.08 1.95
N THR A 187 -0.22 -9.64 0.91
CA THR A 187 0.03 -11.03 0.50
C THR A 187 1.41 -11.24 -0.13
N LEU A 188 1.95 -10.26 -0.87
CA LEU A 188 3.31 -10.35 -1.43
C LEU A 188 4.38 -10.38 -0.32
N VAL A 189 4.18 -9.69 0.81
CA VAL A 189 5.10 -9.77 1.98
C VAL A 189 5.11 -11.18 2.60
N LEU A 190 3.96 -11.84 2.64
CA LEU A 190 3.82 -13.19 3.21
C LEU A 190 4.37 -14.30 2.29
N GLY A 191 4.76 -13.94 1.07
CA GLY A 191 5.21 -14.84 0.01
C GLY A 191 4.04 -15.52 -0.69
N ASN A 192 4.16 -15.70 -2.02
CA ASN A 192 3.26 -16.57 -2.78
C ASN A 192 3.34 -17.98 -2.18
N LYS A 193 2.32 -18.36 -1.41
CA LYS A 193 2.28 -19.64 -0.68
C LYS A 193 1.51 -20.72 -1.43
N ASP A 194 1.45 -20.59 -2.75
CA ASP A 194 0.92 -21.59 -3.67
C ASP A 194 2.10 -22.28 -4.37
N ASP A 195 1.98 -23.61 -4.52
CA ASP A 195 2.90 -24.58 -5.11
C ASP A 195 3.97 -25.22 -4.20
N SER A 196 3.50 -25.96 -3.17
CA SER A 196 4.20 -27.13 -2.60
C SER A 196 3.26 -28.06 -1.82
N ASN A 197 2.38 -28.76 -2.54
CA ASN A 197 1.77 -30.07 -2.22
C ASN A 197 1.32 -30.63 -3.59
N ALA A 198 1.99 -31.56 -4.27
CA ALA A 198 2.76 -32.73 -3.82
C ALA A 198 1.90 -33.70 -2.99
#